data_AF-A0A820WSI1-F1
#
_entry.id   AF-A0A820WSI1-F1
#
_cell.length_a   1.000
_cell.length_b   1.000
_cell.length_c   1.000
_cell.angle_alpha   90.00
_cell.angle_beta   90.00
_cell.angle_gamma   90.00
#
_symmetry.space_group_name_H-M   'P 1'
#
loop_
_entity.id
_entity.type
_entity.pdbx_description
1 polymer ?
#
loop_
_entity_poly.entity_id
_entity_poly.type
_entity_poly.pdbx_seq_one_letter_code
_entity_poly.pdbx_strand_id
1 'polypeptide(L)'
;MDNSKSYLTYQPTEIIHPKTKALIKKTRRKQTLRRIGARCLPSLATNTVKMVVATLQIGSTTNEEILDDNDDDDDDDVDNDDDETFPIGQQVQAHIPDIVLNNLNDLIDQKGNILIPSEHKYNKITLLFLDVSGFTSLTEQYSNDAHLGIDQLTHTLNSYFDTLVSQILLYNGDIYKFAGDAILAVWANEFNGTEQALKCALYLQEKCGSYETDVGVVLRLKIAIAYGPVRALFIGTDEFKHYILAGDCVKDVNICEQLCEPGDIIITNAVYEHVRSLKLNCEYLSINDDINREQAHIAVKYCGAVDDNHELTKISDKLNISNQEISKQDKIENHRTSSPVSDTIDEELYNKIDSLMKSFLLRCVYQHIERQQSLEYLSELRRVTITFINLDISNERCTNNNLCQNVQKVFIQIYELTKMMGGVLTKALLFDKGWSFLCVFGLPGYKQGDDTANALKCAQMIHSTMHKQCKFIDKCSIGVATGLTYCGVVGHVARCEYTVIGRKKHTIIHI
;
A
#
# COMPACT_ATOMS: atom_id res chain seq x y z
N MET A 1 31.86 -32.48 44.18
CA MET A 1 31.95 -31.77 45.48
C MET A 1 30.62 -31.04 45.68
N ASP A 2 29.50 -31.74 45.79
CA ASP A 2 29.08 -32.62 46.92
C ASP A 2 28.32 -31.77 47.95
N ASN A 3 27.12 -32.12 48.42
CA ASN A 3 26.39 -33.39 48.35
C ASN A 3 24.86 -33.07 48.37
N SER A 4 24.01 -33.74 47.57
CA SER A 4 23.18 -34.91 47.96
C SER A 4 22.01 -34.54 48.90
N LYS A 5 20.76 -35.04 48.86
CA LYS A 5 20.08 -36.28 48.40
C LYS A 5 18.55 -36.00 48.53
N SER A 6 17.55 -36.76 48.09
CA SER A 6 17.46 -38.01 47.31
C SER A 6 16.01 -38.27 46.87
N TYR A 7 15.88 -38.92 45.71
CA TYR A 7 14.77 -39.75 45.19
C TYR A 7 13.76 -40.38 46.17
N LEU A 8 12.51 -40.53 45.69
CA LEU A 8 11.73 -41.80 45.55
C LEU A 8 10.32 -41.48 44.99
N THR A 9 10.10 -41.53 43.67
CA THR A 9 9.41 -42.63 42.94
C THR A 9 8.48 -43.55 43.77
N TYR A 10 7.19 -43.62 43.39
CA TYR A 10 6.47 -44.87 43.07
C TYR A 10 5.10 -44.57 42.41
N GLN A 11 4.75 -45.30 41.34
CA GLN A 11 3.39 -45.41 40.76
C GLN A 11 2.77 -46.78 41.16
N PRO A 12 1.70 -47.31 40.52
CA PRO A 12 0.30 -46.96 40.75
C PRO A 12 -0.58 -48.20 41.06
N THR A 13 -1.81 -48.03 41.58
CA THR A 13 -2.86 -49.07 41.50
C THR A 13 -4.26 -48.48 41.48
N GLU A 14 -5.01 -48.73 40.40
CA GLU A 14 -6.47 -48.59 40.36
C GLU A 14 -7.12 -49.84 40.98
N ILE A 15 -8.15 -49.69 41.84
CA ILE A 15 -9.13 -50.77 42.08
C ILE A 15 -10.57 -50.22 42.03
N ILE A 16 -11.35 -50.94 41.24
CA ILE A 16 -12.65 -50.67 40.62
C ILE A 16 -13.86 -50.90 41.57
N HIS A 17 -14.76 -49.90 41.67
CA HIS A 17 -16.24 -49.99 41.91
C HIS A 17 -16.79 -50.70 43.20
N PRO A 18 -18.14 -50.73 43.48
CA PRO A 18 -19.32 -50.17 42.78
C PRO A 18 -20.38 -49.36 43.61
N LYS A 19 -21.28 -48.64 42.91
CA LYS A 19 -22.77 -48.42 43.11
C LYS A 19 -23.30 -48.10 44.55
N THR A 20 -24.24 -47.17 44.78
CA THR A 20 -25.63 -47.20 44.26
C THR A 20 -26.41 -45.85 44.38
N LYS A 21 -27.01 -45.42 43.25
CA LYS A 21 -28.30 -44.73 42.96
C LYS A 21 -29.14 -43.97 44.04
N ALA A 22 -29.54 -42.74 43.71
CA ALA A 22 -30.94 -42.28 43.41
C ALA A 22 -30.92 -40.82 42.86
N LEU A 23 -31.23 -40.57 41.57
CA LEU A 23 -32.49 -39.99 41.01
C LEU A 23 -33.02 -38.73 41.74
N ILE A 24 -33.17 -37.58 41.06
CA ILE A 24 -34.28 -37.19 40.13
C ILE A 24 -33.70 -36.23 39.04
N LYS A 25 -33.67 -36.53 37.72
CA LYS A 25 -34.73 -36.37 36.66
C LYS A 25 -35.34 -34.95 36.56
N LYS A 26 -35.43 -34.23 35.44
CA LYS A 26 -35.02 -34.32 34.01
C LYS A 26 -34.84 -32.86 33.53
N THR A 27 -34.03 -32.50 32.52
CA THR A 27 -34.39 -32.37 31.07
C THR A 27 -33.25 -31.49 30.44
N ARG A 28 -32.79 -31.55 29.17
CA ARG A 28 -33.26 -32.23 27.94
C ARG A 28 -32.19 -33.10 27.22
N ARG A 29 -31.54 -32.60 26.15
CA ARG A 29 -30.72 -33.30 25.12
C ARG A 29 -29.74 -32.26 24.50
N LYS A 30 -28.42 -32.51 24.38
CA LYS A 30 -27.66 -33.35 23.40
C LYS A 30 -27.83 -32.85 21.94
N GLN A 31 -26.81 -32.77 21.08
CA GLN A 31 -25.66 -33.68 20.84
C GLN A 31 -24.34 -32.91 20.54
N THR A 32 -23.16 -33.25 21.08
CA THR A 32 -22.19 -34.30 20.69
C THR A 32 -21.43 -34.08 19.36
N LEU A 33 -20.12 -33.78 19.44
CA LEU A 33 -19.13 -34.04 18.39
C LEU A 33 -18.04 -34.98 18.94
N ARG A 34 -17.72 -36.04 18.19
CA ARG A 34 -16.70 -37.05 18.57
C ARG A 34 -15.34 -36.67 17.99
N ARG A 35 -14.29 -36.67 18.81
CA ARG A 35 -12.90 -36.93 18.34
C ARG A 35 -12.68 -38.44 18.29
N ILE A 36 -12.11 -38.96 17.21
CA ILE A 36 -11.45 -40.27 17.15
C ILE A 36 -10.11 -40.06 16.43
N GLY A 37 -9.06 -40.69 16.96
CA GLY A 37 -7.67 -40.47 16.55
C GLY A 37 -7.21 -41.28 15.33
N ALA A 38 -5.94 -41.06 14.98
CA ALA A 38 -5.30 -41.49 13.75
C ALA A 38 -5.09 -43.02 13.60
N ARG A 39 -4.91 -43.44 12.34
CA ARG A 39 -3.98 -44.51 11.95
C ARG A 39 -3.18 -44.06 10.73
N CYS A 40 -1.85 -44.16 10.82
CA CYS A 40 -0.96 -44.06 9.65
C CYS A 40 -0.85 -45.42 8.96
N LEU A 41 -0.63 -45.41 7.63
CA LEU A 41 0.31 -46.23 6.84
C LEU A 41 0.12 -45.89 5.33
N PRO A 42 1.07 -46.18 4.41
CA PRO A 42 1.73 -45.06 3.71
C PRO A 42 1.71 -45.13 2.18
N SER A 43 2.39 -44.14 1.57
CA SER A 43 3.06 -44.13 0.25
C SER A 43 2.41 -43.37 -0.91
N LEU A 44 3.31 -43.02 -1.84
CA LEU A 44 3.20 -42.26 -3.09
C LEU A 44 2.92 -40.74 -3.00
N ALA A 45 3.86 -40.01 -3.61
CA ALA A 45 3.86 -38.57 -3.74
C ALA A 45 2.81 -38.08 -4.75
N THR A 46 2.10 -37.03 -4.38
CA THR A 46 1.51 -36.05 -5.32
C THR A 46 1.61 -34.66 -4.69
N ASN A 47 2.04 -33.66 -5.45
CA ASN A 47 2.21 -32.29 -4.99
C ASN A 47 0.88 -31.73 -4.46
N THR A 48 0.72 -31.71 -3.14
CA THR A 48 -0.52 -31.29 -2.51
C THR A 48 -0.53 -29.76 -2.36
N VAL A 49 -1.26 -29.08 -3.25
CA VAL A 49 -1.56 -27.66 -3.10
C VAL A 49 -2.29 -27.48 -1.77
N LYS A 50 -1.65 -26.82 -0.80
CA LYS A 50 -2.30 -26.44 0.47
C LYS A 50 -3.18 -25.20 0.25
N MET A 51 -4.36 -25.40 -0.35
CA MET A 51 -5.42 -24.39 -0.25
C MET A 51 -5.94 -24.36 1.19
N VAL A 52 -5.70 -23.26 1.89
CA VAL A 52 -6.32 -22.97 3.19
C VAL A 52 -7.51 -22.05 2.95
N VAL A 53 -8.69 -22.64 2.72
CA VAL A 53 -9.94 -21.89 2.58
C VAL A 53 -10.49 -21.61 3.99
N ALA A 54 -10.40 -20.34 4.42
CA ALA A 54 -10.98 -19.88 5.68
C ALA A 54 -12.33 -19.20 5.43
N THR A 55 -13.41 -19.98 5.38
CA THR A 55 -14.78 -19.46 5.32
C THR A 55 -15.34 -19.21 6.72
N LEU A 56 -15.59 -17.93 7.04
CA LEU A 56 -16.43 -17.55 8.17
C LEU A 56 -17.82 -17.14 7.62
N GLN A 57 -18.83 -17.98 7.82
CA GLN A 57 -20.21 -17.58 7.56
C GLN A 57 -20.74 -16.77 8.75
N ILE A 58 -21.00 -15.49 8.51
CA ILE A 58 -21.91 -14.69 9.34
C ILE A 58 -23.16 -14.51 8.48
N GLY A 59 -24.31 -14.98 8.98
CA GLY A 59 -25.59 -14.83 8.30
C GLY A 59 -26.18 -13.46 8.60
N SER A 60 -26.68 -12.79 7.57
CA SER A 60 -27.55 -11.62 7.69
C SER A 60 -28.97 -12.01 7.28
N THR A 61 -29.95 -11.69 8.13
CA THR A 61 -31.37 -11.95 7.92
C THR A 61 -31.92 -11.12 6.77
N THR A 62 -32.70 -11.75 5.90
CA THR A 62 -33.57 -11.07 4.93
C THR A 62 -34.70 -10.35 5.64
N ASN A 63 -34.98 -9.10 5.25
CA ASN A 63 -36.32 -8.53 5.23
C ASN A 63 -36.43 -7.70 3.95
N GLU A 64 -37.39 -8.05 3.09
CA GLU A 64 -37.86 -7.19 2.01
C GLU A 64 -39.02 -6.36 2.57
N GLU A 65 -38.94 -5.03 2.47
CA GLU A 65 -40.13 -4.19 2.53
C GLU A 65 -40.13 -3.26 1.32
N ILE A 66 -41.24 -3.29 0.59
CA ILE A 66 -41.53 -2.44 -0.56
C ILE A 66 -42.36 -1.29 -0.04
N LEU A 67 -41.94 -0.06 -0.30
CA LEU A 67 -42.79 1.13 -0.21
C LEU A 67 -42.52 1.99 -1.44
N ASP A 68 -43.50 2.00 -2.35
CA ASP A 68 -43.76 3.17 -3.21
C ASP A 68 -44.43 4.23 -2.33
N ASP A 69 -44.10 5.50 -2.51
CA ASP A 69 -45.07 6.60 -2.55
C ASP A 69 -44.40 7.84 -3.17
N ASN A 70 -45.19 8.64 -3.89
CA ASN A 70 -44.76 9.89 -4.52
C ASN A 70 -45.09 11.08 -3.60
N ASP A 71 -44.35 12.18 -3.73
CA ASP A 71 -44.87 13.52 -4.10
C ASP A 71 -43.94 14.64 -3.58
N ASP A 72 -43.54 15.50 -4.53
CA ASP A 72 -43.39 16.96 -4.51
C ASP A 72 -42.52 17.74 -3.49
N ASP A 73 -41.94 18.82 -4.04
CA ASP A 73 -41.44 20.07 -3.45
C ASP A 73 -40.23 20.04 -2.48
N ASP A 74 -39.05 20.44 -2.96
CA ASP A 74 -38.59 21.86 -2.85
C ASP A 74 -37.25 22.06 -3.59
N ASP A 75 -37.23 22.96 -4.60
CA ASP A 75 -35.99 23.43 -5.26
C ASP A 75 -35.29 24.47 -4.36
N ASP A 76 -34.54 24.01 -3.35
CA ASP A 76 -33.55 24.87 -2.68
C ASP A 76 -32.31 24.98 -3.57
N ASP A 77 -32.21 26.09 -4.31
CA ASP A 77 -30.97 26.56 -4.97
C ASP A 77 -29.89 26.77 -3.89
N VAL A 78 -29.16 25.69 -3.56
CA VAL A 78 -27.89 25.81 -2.82
C VAL A 78 -26.89 26.47 -3.76
N ASP A 79 -26.46 27.68 -3.38
CA ASP A 79 -25.38 28.40 -4.05
C ASP A 79 -24.21 27.43 -4.30
N ASN A 80 -23.94 27.14 -5.58
CA ASN A 80 -22.73 26.41 -5.94
C ASN A 80 -21.55 27.34 -5.65
N ASP A 81 -20.85 27.10 -4.54
CA ASP A 81 -19.47 27.55 -4.41
C ASP A 81 -18.71 27.14 -5.69
N ASP A 82 -17.99 28.09 -6.30
CA ASP A 82 -17.28 27.89 -7.57
C ASP A 82 -16.17 26.82 -7.39
N ASP A 83 -16.55 25.56 -7.54
CA ASP A 83 -15.65 24.40 -7.48
C ASP A 83 -14.74 24.46 -8.71
N GLU A 84 -13.57 25.09 -8.56
CA GLU A 84 -12.55 25.30 -9.61
C GLU A 84 -12.07 23.95 -10.17
N THR A 85 -12.86 23.41 -11.09
CA THR A 85 -12.68 22.06 -11.62
C THR A 85 -11.47 22.06 -12.54
N PHE A 86 -10.32 21.68 -11.99
CA PHE A 86 -9.04 21.63 -12.70
C PHE A 86 -9.18 20.95 -14.08
N PRO A 87 -8.52 21.46 -15.13
CA PRO A 87 -8.52 20.85 -16.45
C PRO A 87 -8.21 19.34 -16.41
N ILE A 88 -8.90 18.55 -17.23
CA ILE A 88 -8.78 17.08 -17.31
C ILE A 88 -7.32 16.59 -17.31
N GLY A 89 -6.42 17.28 -18.03
CA GLY A 89 -4.99 16.93 -18.07
C GLY A 89 -4.29 17.02 -16.71
N GLN A 90 -4.63 18.01 -15.89
CA GLN A 90 -4.08 18.19 -14.53
C GLN A 90 -4.64 17.13 -13.57
N GLN A 91 -5.93 16.79 -13.68
CA GLN A 91 -6.53 15.69 -12.90
C GLN A 91 -5.86 14.34 -13.22
N VAL A 92 -5.53 14.08 -14.48
CA VAL A 92 -4.76 12.87 -14.88
C VAL A 92 -3.33 12.92 -14.30
N GLN A 93 -2.66 14.08 -14.30
CA GLN A 93 -1.33 14.24 -13.71
C GLN A 93 -1.30 14.00 -12.19
N ALA A 94 -2.35 14.36 -11.45
CA ALA A 94 -2.46 14.07 -10.02
C ALA A 94 -2.37 12.56 -9.69
N HIS A 95 -2.74 11.69 -10.62
CA HIS A 95 -2.64 10.23 -10.45
C HIS A 95 -1.27 9.63 -10.78
N ILE A 96 -0.34 10.43 -11.31
CA ILE A 96 0.95 9.96 -11.81
C ILE A 96 2.09 10.63 -10.99
N PRO A 97 3.11 9.89 -10.56
CA PRO A 97 4.28 10.47 -9.88
C PRO A 97 5.20 11.17 -10.88
N ASP A 98 5.92 12.19 -10.44
CA ASP A 98 6.77 13.03 -11.29
C ASP A 98 7.91 12.23 -11.92
N ILE A 99 8.43 11.21 -11.24
CA ILE A 99 9.41 10.27 -11.83
C ILE A 99 8.85 9.51 -13.05
N VAL A 100 7.54 9.29 -13.16
CA VAL A 100 6.92 8.72 -14.36
C VAL A 100 6.71 9.80 -15.42
N LEU A 101 6.18 10.97 -15.04
CA LEU A 101 5.96 12.10 -15.94
C LEU A 101 7.26 12.53 -16.66
N ASN A 102 8.35 12.63 -15.92
CA ASN A 102 9.67 13.01 -16.43
C ASN A 102 10.28 11.98 -17.41
N ASN A 103 9.78 10.73 -17.44
CA ASN A 103 10.23 9.70 -18.38
C ASN A 103 9.34 9.56 -19.62
N LEU A 104 8.17 10.25 -19.70
CA LEU A 104 7.20 10.01 -20.77
C LEU A 104 7.78 10.20 -22.19
N ASN A 105 8.67 11.20 -22.36
CA ASN A 105 9.34 11.45 -23.63
C ASN A 105 10.31 10.31 -24.02
N ASP A 106 11.00 9.71 -23.05
CA ASP A 106 11.92 8.58 -23.28
C ASP A 106 11.17 7.27 -23.60
N LEU A 107 9.86 7.22 -23.31
CA LEU A 107 8.97 6.10 -23.63
C LEU A 107 8.34 6.19 -25.03
N ILE A 108 8.69 7.19 -25.85
CA ILE A 108 8.14 7.40 -27.19
C ILE A 108 9.29 7.53 -28.19
N ASP A 109 9.31 6.70 -29.25
CA ASP A 109 10.33 6.83 -30.30
C ASP A 109 10.07 8.00 -31.26
N GLN A 110 11.04 8.32 -32.12
CA GLN A 110 10.92 9.40 -33.14
C GLN A 110 9.78 9.19 -34.16
N LYS A 111 9.12 8.04 -34.17
CA LYS A 111 7.95 7.72 -35.02
C LYS A 111 6.65 7.72 -34.20
N GLY A 112 6.73 7.94 -32.90
CA GLY A 112 5.61 7.92 -31.96
C GLY A 112 5.18 6.52 -31.50
N ASN A 113 6.03 5.50 -31.62
CA ASN A 113 5.77 4.18 -31.04
C ASN A 113 6.09 4.18 -29.55
N ILE A 114 5.23 3.55 -28.74
CA ILE A 114 5.45 3.40 -27.30
C ILE A 114 6.53 2.33 -27.05
N LEU A 115 7.63 2.74 -26.42
CA LEU A 115 8.78 1.91 -26.08
C LEU A 115 8.58 1.21 -24.73
N ILE A 116 7.60 0.30 -24.63
CA ILE A 116 7.36 -0.51 -23.44
C ILE A 116 7.49 -2.01 -23.81
N PRO A 117 8.29 -2.81 -23.08
CA PRO A 117 8.94 -2.51 -21.80
C PRO A 117 10.22 -1.65 -21.90
N SER A 118 10.46 -0.80 -20.90
CA SER A 118 11.66 0.05 -20.76
C SER A 118 12.17 0.09 -19.32
N GLU A 119 13.45 0.41 -19.12
CA GLU A 119 14.04 0.68 -17.80
C GLU A 119 14.87 1.97 -17.79
N HIS A 120 14.66 2.82 -16.77
CA HIS A 120 15.51 3.98 -16.46
C HIS A 120 16.32 3.72 -15.18
N LYS A 121 17.58 4.16 -15.12
CA LYS A 121 18.50 3.92 -13.99
C LYS A 121 18.83 5.20 -13.24
N TYR A 122 18.42 5.28 -11.99
CA TYR A 122 18.77 6.36 -11.08
C TYR A 122 19.88 5.88 -10.14
N ASN A 123 21.06 6.50 -10.19
CA ASN A 123 22.21 6.05 -9.40
C ASN A 123 22.20 6.58 -7.96
N LYS A 124 21.59 7.75 -7.75
CA LYS A 124 21.54 8.47 -6.47
C LYS A 124 20.11 8.92 -6.21
N ILE A 125 19.32 8.08 -5.56
CA ILE A 125 17.97 8.40 -5.13
C ILE A 125 17.85 8.28 -3.62
N THR A 126 17.00 9.10 -3.01
CA THR A 126 16.52 8.85 -1.64
C THR A 126 15.09 8.33 -1.71
N LEU A 127 14.81 7.24 -1.00
CA LEU A 127 13.47 6.72 -0.78
C LEU A 127 13.07 6.98 0.66
N LEU A 128 11.83 7.42 0.86
CA LEU A 128 11.18 7.49 2.16
C LEU A 128 9.95 6.60 2.11
N PHE A 129 9.89 5.60 2.98
CA PHE A 129 8.71 4.78 3.20
C PHE A 129 8.07 5.22 4.52
N LEU A 130 6.84 5.70 4.45
CA LEU A 130 6.06 6.14 5.60
C LEU A 130 4.91 5.16 5.76
N ASP A 131 4.89 4.42 6.87
CA ASP A 131 3.77 3.58 7.28
C ASP A 131 2.97 4.30 8.38
N VAL A 132 1.64 4.23 8.29
CA VAL A 132 0.74 4.84 9.26
C VAL A 132 0.03 3.76 10.07
N SER A 133 0.57 3.51 11.25
CA SER A 133 -0.02 2.58 12.22
C SER A 133 -1.32 3.15 12.79
N GLY A 134 -2.40 2.38 12.68
CA GLY A 134 -3.72 2.70 13.25
C GLY A 134 -4.86 2.70 12.24
N PHE A 135 -4.60 2.87 10.93
CA PHE A 135 -5.65 2.97 9.90
C PHE A 135 -6.55 1.74 9.80
N THR A 136 -6.01 0.53 9.92
CA THR A 136 -6.85 -0.68 9.93
C THR A 136 -7.86 -0.65 11.10
N SER A 137 -7.45 -0.20 12.28
CA SER A 137 -8.34 -0.02 13.44
C SER A 137 -9.35 1.11 13.21
N LEU A 138 -8.94 2.20 12.56
CA LEU A 138 -9.82 3.30 12.17
C LEU A 138 -10.96 2.81 11.27
N THR A 139 -10.62 2.13 10.16
CA THR A 139 -11.61 1.58 9.23
C THR A 139 -12.56 0.59 9.91
N GLU A 140 -12.10 -0.15 10.92
CA GLU A 140 -12.93 -1.05 11.71
C GLU A 140 -13.89 -0.33 12.65
N GLN A 141 -13.52 0.81 13.25
CA GLN A 141 -14.46 1.57 14.09
C GLN A 141 -15.57 2.20 13.24
N TYR A 142 -15.24 2.92 12.16
CA TYR A 142 -16.25 3.48 11.25
C TYR A 142 -17.12 2.40 10.60
N SER A 143 -16.60 1.19 10.33
CA SER A 143 -17.43 0.09 9.76
C SER A 143 -18.37 -0.56 10.76
N ASN A 144 -18.20 -0.34 12.07
CA ASN A 144 -19.00 -0.98 13.13
C ASN A 144 -19.99 -0.02 13.79
N ASP A 145 -19.78 1.29 13.73
CA ASP A 145 -20.71 2.28 14.24
C ASP A 145 -21.80 2.57 13.20
N ALA A 146 -23.07 2.41 13.58
CA ALA A 146 -24.21 2.67 12.70
C ALA A 146 -24.50 4.17 12.50
N HIS A 147 -23.84 5.06 13.25
CA HIS A 147 -24.01 6.50 13.18
C HIS A 147 -22.87 7.25 12.49
N LEU A 148 -21.74 6.59 12.20
CA LEU A 148 -20.58 7.19 11.54
C LEU A 148 -20.54 6.77 10.07
N GLY A 149 -20.69 7.72 9.15
CA GLY A 149 -20.77 7.47 7.72
C GLY A 149 -19.44 7.09 7.06
N ILE A 150 -19.54 6.51 5.86
CA ILE A 150 -18.41 6.31 4.94
C ILE A 150 -17.74 7.65 4.62
N ASP A 151 -18.53 8.72 4.56
CA ASP A 151 -18.11 10.06 4.21
C ASP A 151 -17.19 10.64 5.29
N GLN A 152 -17.46 10.36 6.58
CA GLN A 152 -16.62 10.78 7.69
C GLN A 152 -15.29 10.02 7.74
N LEU A 153 -15.30 8.71 7.47
CA LEU A 153 -14.06 7.94 7.27
C LEU A 153 -13.24 8.51 6.10
N THR A 154 -13.90 8.82 4.98
CA THR A 154 -13.28 9.39 3.78
C THR A 154 -12.66 10.75 4.07
N HIS A 155 -13.40 11.63 4.77
CA HIS A 155 -12.95 12.97 5.15
C HIS A 155 -11.76 12.93 6.11
N THR A 156 -11.85 12.18 7.22
CA THR A 156 -10.75 12.04 8.19
C THR A 156 -9.51 11.41 7.54
N LEU A 157 -9.69 10.42 6.67
CA LEU A 157 -8.60 9.78 5.94
C LEU A 157 -7.95 10.74 4.94
N ASN A 158 -8.73 11.41 4.09
CA ASN A 158 -8.19 12.33 3.10
C ASN A 158 -7.56 13.56 3.76
N SER A 159 -8.15 14.16 4.80
CA SER A 159 -7.54 15.28 5.55
C SER A 159 -6.16 14.92 6.13
N TYR A 160 -6.01 13.70 6.67
CA TYR A 160 -4.72 13.22 7.17
C TYR A 160 -3.72 12.98 6.04
N PHE A 161 -4.11 12.27 4.98
CA PHE A 161 -3.24 12.01 3.82
C PHE A 161 -2.85 13.29 3.06
N ASP A 162 -3.76 14.25 2.95
CA ASP A 162 -3.55 15.56 2.35
C ASP A 162 -2.44 16.33 3.08
N THR A 163 -2.49 16.34 4.42
CA THR A 163 -1.44 16.92 5.26
C THR A 163 -0.09 16.24 5.02
N LEU A 164 -0.03 14.91 5.02
CA LEU A 164 1.21 14.15 4.78
C LEU A 164 1.80 14.44 3.39
N VAL A 165 0.97 14.36 2.35
CA VAL A 165 1.39 14.56 0.96
C VAL A 165 1.83 16.01 0.73
N SER A 166 1.07 16.99 1.23
CA SER A 166 1.44 18.42 1.18
C SER A 166 2.84 18.67 1.71
N GLN A 167 3.19 18.11 2.88
CA GLN A 167 4.53 18.28 3.43
C GLN A 167 5.61 17.61 2.57
N ILE A 168 5.38 16.39 2.09
CA ILE A 168 6.36 15.71 1.21
C ILE A 168 6.63 16.55 -0.05
N LEU A 169 5.58 17.06 -0.69
CA LEU A 169 5.70 17.94 -1.87
C LEU A 169 6.43 19.26 -1.53
N LEU A 170 6.12 19.90 -0.40
CA LEU A 170 6.80 21.14 0.06
C LEU A 170 8.30 20.94 0.37
N TYR A 171 8.72 19.72 0.71
CA TYR A 171 10.13 19.35 0.84
C TYR A 171 10.73 18.79 -0.47
N ASN A 172 10.11 19.05 -1.63
CA ASN A 172 10.53 18.59 -2.97
C ASN A 172 10.58 17.06 -3.16
N GLY A 173 9.78 16.30 -2.41
CA GLY A 173 9.61 14.86 -2.62
C GLY A 173 8.48 14.56 -3.61
N ASP A 174 8.65 13.53 -4.44
CA ASP A 174 7.62 12.98 -5.32
C ASP A 174 6.94 11.78 -4.65
N ILE A 175 5.60 11.76 -4.59
CA ILE A 175 4.85 10.61 -4.07
C ILE A 175 4.79 9.52 -5.14
N TYR A 176 5.78 8.65 -5.13
CA TYR A 176 5.88 7.54 -6.06
C TYR A 176 4.65 6.61 -6.03
N LYS A 177 4.19 6.17 -4.85
CA LYS A 177 3.05 5.23 -4.75
C LYS A 177 2.38 5.24 -3.38
N PHE A 178 1.05 5.14 -3.37
CA PHE A 178 0.28 4.82 -2.18
C PHE A 178 0.15 3.30 -2.05
N ALA A 179 0.54 2.74 -0.92
CA ALA A 179 0.61 1.30 -0.66
C ALA A 179 -0.45 0.83 0.35
N GLY A 180 -1.64 1.44 0.35
CA GLY A 180 -2.69 1.26 1.36
C GLY A 180 -2.68 2.43 2.32
N ASP A 181 -2.37 2.12 3.57
CA ASP A 181 -2.08 3.05 4.67
C ASP A 181 -0.63 3.60 4.64
N ALA A 182 0.24 3.07 3.78
CA ALA A 182 1.61 3.55 3.61
C ALA A 182 1.83 4.41 2.35
N ILE A 183 2.82 5.31 2.40
CA ILE A 183 3.28 6.18 1.32
C ILE A 183 4.74 5.84 0.99
N LEU A 184 5.06 5.58 -0.27
CA LEU A 184 6.43 5.57 -0.77
C LEU A 184 6.70 6.87 -1.53
N ALA A 185 7.64 7.66 -1.03
CA ALA A 185 8.09 8.93 -1.58
C ALA A 185 9.55 8.87 -2.06
N VAL A 186 9.89 9.72 -3.02
CA VAL A 186 11.12 9.69 -3.80
C VAL A 186 11.73 11.09 -3.91
N TRP A 187 13.02 11.22 -3.62
CA TRP A 187 13.82 12.39 -4.00
C TRP A 187 14.84 11.97 -5.06
N ALA A 188 14.57 12.32 -6.32
CA ALA A 188 15.44 12.08 -7.47
C ALA A 188 16.54 13.14 -7.66
N ASN A 189 16.57 14.17 -6.81
CA ASN A 189 17.60 15.21 -6.85
C ASN A 189 18.89 14.76 -6.13
N GLU A 190 19.97 14.62 -6.90
CA GLU A 190 21.27 14.15 -6.38
C GLU A 190 21.92 15.08 -5.34
N PHE A 191 21.59 16.38 -5.32
CA PHE A 191 22.35 17.38 -4.57
C PHE A 191 21.92 17.52 -3.10
N ASN A 192 20.61 17.52 -2.85
CA ASN A 192 20.03 17.79 -1.53
C ASN A 192 18.85 16.88 -1.16
N GLY A 193 18.48 15.92 -2.02
CA GLY A 193 17.32 15.05 -1.80
C GLY A 193 17.33 14.32 -0.45
N THR A 194 18.49 13.81 -0.03
CA THR A 194 18.66 13.10 1.24
C THR A 194 18.47 14.02 2.47
N GLU A 195 18.96 15.26 2.38
CA GLU A 195 18.77 16.28 3.43
C GLU A 195 17.30 16.71 3.52
N GLN A 196 16.64 16.90 2.36
CA GLN A 196 15.23 17.27 2.31
C GLN A 196 14.32 16.15 2.84
N ALA A 197 14.58 14.90 2.46
CA ALA A 197 13.86 13.73 2.97
C ALA A 197 13.96 13.61 4.50
N LEU A 198 15.15 13.79 5.09
CA LEU A 198 15.31 13.74 6.55
C LEU A 198 14.62 14.90 7.27
N LYS A 199 14.69 16.13 6.74
CA LYS A 199 13.97 17.28 7.30
C LYS A 199 12.45 17.08 7.23
N CYS A 200 11.95 16.54 6.11
CA CYS A 200 10.56 16.16 5.93
C CYS A 200 10.14 15.11 6.97
N ALA A 201 10.92 14.04 7.12
CA ALA A 201 10.66 12.99 8.12
C ALA A 201 10.58 13.52 9.56
N LEU A 202 11.52 14.37 9.97
CA LEU A 202 11.51 15.00 11.30
C LEU A 202 10.27 15.88 11.50
N TYR A 203 9.90 16.69 10.51
CA TYR A 203 8.70 17.54 10.57
C TYR A 203 7.42 16.70 10.65
N LEU A 204 7.30 15.67 9.80
CA LEU A 204 6.16 14.75 9.80
C LEU A 204 6.03 14.03 11.14
N GLN A 205 7.13 13.55 11.73
CA GLN A 205 7.11 12.89 13.03
C GLN A 205 6.70 13.86 14.15
N GLU A 206 7.16 15.12 14.11
CA GLU A 206 6.80 16.14 15.11
C GLU A 206 5.33 16.57 15.02
N LYS A 207 4.79 16.78 13.81
CA LYS A 207 3.44 17.34 13.60
C LYS A 207 2.34 16.30 13.40
N CYS A 208 2.66 15.17 12.78
CA CYS A 208 1.70 14.16 12.34
C CYS A 208 1.93 12.77 12.97
N GLY A 209 3.01 12.60 13.76
CA GLY A 209 3.41 11.35 14.39
C GLY A 209 2.50 10.84 15.52
N SER A 210 1.57 11.67 16.00
CA SER A 210 0.53 11.30 16.96
C SER A 210 -0.73 12.13 16.68
N TYR A 211 -1.61 11.61 15.82
CA TYR A 211 -2.88 12.25 15.46
C TYR A 211 -4.05 11.50 16.11
N GLU A 212 -4.79 12.16 16.99
CA GLU A 212 -5.99 11.59 17.61
C GLU A 212 -7.20 11.90 16.73
N THR A 213 -7.83 10.84 16.23
CA THR A 213 -9.04 10.93 15.40
C THR A 213 -10.28 11.21 16.25
N ASP A 214 -11.32 11.71 15.61
CA ASP A 214 -12.66 11.94 16.15
C ASP A 214 -13.32 10.69 16.79
N VAL A 215 -12.85 9.49 16.42
CA VAL A 215 -13.29 8.21 17.02
C VAL A 215 -12.36 7.67 18.12
N GLY A 216 -11.32 8.42 18.51
CA GLY A 216 -10.40 8.05 19.58
C GLY A 216 -9.33 7.02 19.20
N VAL A 217 -9.11 6.78 17.90
CA VAL A 217 -7.89 6.09 17.41
C VAL A 217 -6.76 7.09 17.31
N VAL A 218 -5.60 6.75 17.88
CA VAL A 218 -4.35 7.51 17.67
C VAL A 218 -3.59 6.90 16.49
N LEU A 219 -3.50 7.64 15.40
CA LEU A 219 -2.64 7.33 14.26
C LEU A 219 -1.19 7.71 14.60
N ARG A 220 -0.25 6.85 14.22
CA ARG A 220 1.19 7.05 14.43
C ARG A 220 1.99 6.75 13.18
N LEU A 221 3.02 7.55 12.97
CA LEU A 221 3.97 7.36 11.87
C LEU A 221 5.12 6.44 12.25
N LYS A 222 5.48 5.56 11.32
CA LYS A 222 6.81 4.96 11.19
C LYS A 222 7.44 5.53 9.93
N ILE A 223 8.70 5.95 9.98
CA ILE A 223 9.38 6.50 8.80
C ILE A 223 10.71 5.77 8.57
N ALA A 224 10.88 5.23 7.37
CA ALA A 224 12.10 4.57 6.94
C ALA A 224 12.73 5.35 5.78
N ILE A 225 14.04 5.57 5.80
CA ILE A 225 14.77 6.28 4.73
C ILE A 225 15.95 5.44 4.25
N ALA A 226 16.05 5.26 2.94
CA ALA A 226 17.20 4.64 2.27
C ALA A 226 17.75 5.54 1.16
N TYR A 227 19.04 5.38 0.86
CA TYR A 227 19.73 6.08 -0.21
C TYR A 227 20.55 5.09 -1.03
N GLY A 228 20.46 5.17 -2.36
CA GLY A 228 21.23 4.31 -3.25
C GLY A 228 20.68 4.28 -4.69
N PRO A 229 21.10 3.29 -5.48
CA PRO A 229 20.64 3.14 -6.86
C PRO A 229 19.29 2.41 -6.96
N VAL A 230 18.45 2.83 -7.90
CA VAL A 230 17.19 2.18 -8.28
C VAL A 230 17.00 2.14 -9.80
N ARG A 231 16.09 1.27 -10.23
CA ARG A 231 15.59 1.19 -11.60
C ARG A 231 14.10 1.46 -11.60
N ALA A 232 13.66 2.42 -12.41
CA ALA A 232 12.26 2.57 -12.77
C ALA A 232 11.98 1.67 -13.98
N LEU A 233 11.09 0.70 -13.82
CA LEU A 233 10.66 -0.22 -14.87
C LEU A 233 9.28 0.20 -15.37
N PHE A 234 9.15 0.36 -16.68
CA PHE A 234 7.90 0.68 -17.36
C PHE A 234 7.45 -0.57 -18.13
N ILE A 235 6.27 -1.07 -17.78
CA ILE A 235 5.70 -2.34 -18.27
C ILE A 235 4.22 -2.14 -18.61
N GLY A 236 3.60 -3.09 -19.31
CA GLY A 236 2.16 -3.04 -19.58
C GLY A 236 1.69 -3.77 -20.82
N THR A 237 0.38 -3.77 -21.02
CA THR A 237 -0.30 -4.09 -22.29
C THR A 237 -0.58 -2.81 -23.07
N ASP A 238 -1.12 -2.92 -24.29
CA ASP A 238 -1.52 -1.73 -25.06
C ASP A 238 -2.56 -0.89 -24.30
N GLU A 239 -3.48 -1.53 -23.58
CA GLU A 239 -4.54 -0.86 -22.79
C GLU A 239 -4.08 -0.31 -21.44
N PHE A 240 -3.18 -0.99 -20.73
CA PHE A 240 -2.81 -0.64 -19.35
C PHE A 240 -1.31 -0.71 -19.11
N LYS A 241 -0.73 0.41 -18.71
CA LYS A 241 0.69 0.56 -18.36
C LYS A 241 0.85 0.65 -16.86
N HIS A 242 1.97 0.15 -16.37
CA HIS A 242 2.30 0.13 -14.96
C HIS A 242 3.79 0.42 -14.77
N TYR A 243 4.12 1.00 -13.62
CA TYR A 243 5.48 1.41 -13.28
C TYR A 243 5.90 0.76 -11.95
N ILE A 244 7.15 0.25 -11.90
CA ILE A 244 7.71 -0.39 -10.71
C ILE A 244 9.14 0.07 -10.44
N LEU A 245 9.44 0.43 -9.18
CA LEU A 245 10.79 0.69 -8.70
C LEU A 245 11.45 -0.63 -8.28
N ALA A 246 12.70 -0.85 -8.67
CA ALA A 246 13.47 -2.04 -8.34
C ALA A 246 14.94 -1.71 -8.07
N GLY A 247 15.50 -2.20 -6.97
CA GLY A 247 16.90 -1.99 -6.61
C GLY A 247 17.13 -2.33 -5.15
N ASP A 248 18.39 -2.39 -4.73
CA ASP A 248 18.70 -2.72 -3.34
C ASP A 248 18.21 -1.61 -2.38
N CYS A 249 18.25 -0.34 -2.79
CA CYS A 249 17.65 0.77 -2.04
C CYS A 249 16.13 0.57 -1.73
N VAL A 250 15.38 -0.11 -2.62
CA VAL A 250 13.96 -0.46 -2.36
C VAL A 250 13.84 -1.55 -1.28
N LYS A 251 14.82 -2.47 -1.21
CA LYS A 251 14.89 -3.48 -0.16
C LYS A 251 15.30 -2.86 1.16
N ASP A 252 16.32 -2.01 1.14
CA ASP A 252 16.86 -1.39 2.34
C ASP A 252 15.81 -0.53 3.04
N VAL A 253 14.97 0.21 2.30
CA VAL A 253 13.86 0.99 2.89
C VAL A 253 12.76 0.09 3.46
N ASN A 254 12.47 -1.04 2.81
CA ASN A 254 11.49 -2.03 3.26
C ASN A 254 11.96 -2.80 4.51
N ILE A 255 13.28 -3.03 4.64
CA ILE A 255 13.91 -3.59 5.83
C ILE A 255 13.87 -2.56 6.97
N CYS A 256 14.21 -1.30 6.70
CA CYS A 256 14.11 -0.22 7.69
C CYS A 256 12.67 -0.07 8.23
N GLU A 257 11.63 -0.17 7.40
CA GLU A 257 10.23 -0.12 7.89
C GLU A 257 9.91 -1.27 8.85
N GLN A 258 10.33 -2.50 8.52
CA GLN A 258 10.13 -3.68 9.36
C GLN A 258 10.82 -3.57 10.74
N LEU A 259 11.78 -2.66 10.90
CA LEU A 259 12.48 -2.37 12.14
C LEU A 259 11.84 -1.21 12.94
N CYS A 260 10.97 -0.39 12.33
CA CYS A 260 10.40 0.79 12.98
C CYS A 260 9.28 0.42 13.97
N GLU A 261 9.37 0.89 15.22
CA GLU A 261 8.20 0.98 16.10
C GLU A 261 7.37 2.25 15.80
N PRO A 262 6.06 2.30 16.14
CA PRO A 262 5.22 3.48 15.89
C PRO A 262 5.69 4.71 16.70
N GLY A 263 6.39 5.63 16.03
CA GLY A 263 7.15 6.72 16.64
C GLY A 263 8.54 6.92 16.02
N ASP A 264 9.10 5.89 15.37
CA ASP A 264 10.50 5.86 14.93
C ASP A 264 10.74 6.42 13.52
N ILE A 265 11.95 6.98 13.38
CA ILE A 265 12.59 7.24 12.09
C ILE A 265 13.83 6.34 12.01
N ILE A 266 13.92 5.43 11.03
CA ILE A 266 15.10 4.58 10.80
C ILE A 266 15.72 4.89 9.45
N ILE A 267 17.04 5.03 9.43
CA ILE A 267 17.83 5.34 8.24
C ILE A 267 18.90 4.29 7.98
N THR A 268 19.24 4.07 6.71
CA THR A 268 20.43 3.26 6.35
C THR A 268 21.73 4.02 6.64
N ASN A 269 22.85 3.30 6.83
CA ASN A 269 24.16 3.95 6.92
C ASN A 269 24.48 4.86 5.70
N ALA A 270 24.01 4.50 4.50
CA ALA A 270 24.18 5.33 3.31
C ALA A 270 23.50 6.70 3.43
N VAL A 271 22.31 6.78 4.05
CA VAL A 271 21.66 8.06 4.39
C VAL A 271 22.48 8.79 5.44
N TYR A 272 22.89 8.09 6.51
CA TYR A 272 23.68 8.67 7.60
C TYR A 272 24.97 9.36 7.12
N GLU A 273 25.71 8.75 6.21
CA GLU A 273 26.94 9.32 5.64
C GLU A 273 26.74 10.67 4.94
N HIS A 274 25.56 10.91 4.35
CA HIS A 274 25.18 12.16 3.71
C HIS A 274 24.70 13.23 4.71
N VAL A 275 23.99 12.81 5.78
CA VAL A 275 23.33 13.74 6.73
C VAL A 275 24.14 14.02 8.00
N ARG A 276 25.16 13.23 8.33
CA ARG A 276 25.97 13.37 9.57
C ARG A 276 26.67 14.73 9.74
N SER A 277 26.87 15.49 8.66
CA SER A 277 27.44 16.84 8.69
C SER A 277 26.39 17.93 8.97
N LEU A 278 25.10 17.60 8.88
CA LEU A 278 24.01 18.51 9.18
C LEU A 278 23.85 18.65 10.70
N LYS A 279 23.77 19.90 11.15
CA LYS A 279 23.45 20.23 12.55
C LYS A 279 21.94 20.15 12.75
N LEU A 280 21.43 18.93 12.89
CA LEU A 280 20.05 18.63 13.24
C LEU A 280 19.98 18.20 14.72
N ASN A 281 18.87 18.52 15.39
CA ASN A 281 18.62 18.13 16.77
C ASN A 281 18.13 16.67 16.85
N CYS A 282 18.98 15.73 16.43
CA CYS A 282 18.67 14.31 16.47
C CYS A 282 19.86 13.47 16.95
N GLU A 283 19.55 12.40 17.68
CA GLU A 283 20.49 11.38 18.11
C GLU A 283 20.46 10.21 17.12
N TYR A 284 21.64 9.73 16.75
CA TYR A 284 21.83 8.60 15.85
C TYR A 284 22.24 7.37 16.68
N LEU A 285 21.36 6.38 16.77
CA LEU A 285 21.57 5.14 17.52
C LEU A 285 21.73 3.97 16.56
N SER A 286 22.88 3.29 16.60
CA SER A 286 23.08 2.07 15.80
C SER A 286 22.16 0.96 16.29
N ILE A 287 21.40 0.38 15.37
CA ILE A 287 20.62 -0.85 15.59
C ILE A 287 21.54 -2.03 15.30
N ASN A 288 21.52 -3.04 16.18
CA ASN A 288 22.24 -4.29 15.97
C ASN A 288 21.28 -5.33 15.39
N ASP A 289 21.21 -5.42 14.07
CA ASP A 289 20.32 -6.37 13.40
C ASP A 289 20.94 -7.75 13.23
N ASP A 290 20.33 -8.76 13.85
CA ASP A 290 20.63 -10.17 13.58
C ASP A 290 20.22 -10.60 12.15
N ILE A 291 19.43 -9.78 11.45
CA ILE A 291 18.85 -10.07 10.13
C ILE A 291 19.87 -9.84 9.00
N ASN A 292 20.69 -8.79 9.07
CA ASN A 292 21.68 -8.42 8.04
C ASN A 292 23.01 -7.97 8.68
N ARG A 293 23.92 -8.91 8.92
CA ARG A 293 25.21 -8.65 9.59
C ARG A 293 26.21 -7.77 8.81
N GLU A 294 25.89 -7.36 7.59
CA GLU A 294 26.79 -6.61 6.70
C GLU A 294 26.42 -5.12 6.56
N GLN A 295 25.24 -4.68 7.03
CA GLN A 295 24.80 -3.30 6.97
C GLN A 295 24.32 -2.82 8.34
N ALA A 296 24.83 -1.68 8.80
CA ALA A 296 24.34 -1.02 10.01
C ALA A 296 23.11 -0.15 9.68
N HIS A 297 22.00 -0.41 10.34
CA HIS A 297 20.83 0.47 10.37
C HIS A 297 20.91 1.41 11.57
N ILE A 298 20.38 2.63 11.42
CA ILE A 298 20.54 3.70 12.41
C ILE A 298 19.16 4.27 12.73
N ALA A 299 18.72 4.15 13.98
CA ALA A 299 17.55 4.87 14.47
C ALA A 299 17.91 6.35 14.66
N VAL A 300 17.05 7.24 14.16
CA VAL A 300 17.13 8.68 14.33
C VAL A 300 16.08 9.08 15.34
N LYS A 301 16.51 9.36 16.58
CA LYS A 301 15.61 9.91 17.59
C LYS A 301 15.64 11.42 17.54
N TYR A 302 14.48 12.03 17.38
CA TYR A 302 14.37 13.48 17.51
C TYR A 302 14.60 13.88 18.97
N CYS A 303 15.62 14.70 19.21
CA CYS A 303 15.87 15.28 20.51
C CYS A 303 15.02 16.55 20.61
N GLY A 304 13.85 16.42 21.24
CA GLY A 304 13.04 17.58 21.61
C GLY A 304 13.87 18.61 22.40
N ALA A 305 13.54 19.89 22.24
CA ALA A 305 14.32 21.01 22.76
C ALA A 305 14.67 20.84 24.25
N VAL A 306 15.97 20.77 24.55
CA VAL A 306 16.48 20.99 25.91
C VAL A 306 16.62 22.50 26.07
N ASP A 307 15.68 23.09 26.82
CA ASP A 307 15.78 24.49 27.23
C ASP A 307 17.00 24.69 28.13
N ASP A 308 18.01 25.40 27.62
CA ASP A 308 18.79 26.34 28.43
C ASP A 308 19.51 27.37 27.54
N ASN A 309 18.82 28.48 27.29
CA ASN A 309 19.41 29.80 27.00
C ASN A 309 20.55 29.91 25.96
N HIS A 310 20.47 29.26 24.79
CA HIS A 310 21.01 29.84 23.54
C HIS A 310 20.45 29.14 22.26
N GLU A 311 19.95 29.94 21.31
CA GLU A 311 19.62 29.58 19.91
C GLU A 311 18.35 28.75 19.58
N LEU A 312 17.38 28.56 20.49
CA LEU A 312 16.08 27.94 20.15
C LEU A 312 15.10 28.84 19.37
N THR A 313 15.33 30.16 19.29
CA THR A 313 14.52 31.12 18.53
C THR A 313 14.99 31.35 17.07
N LYS A 314 15.70 30.39 16.47
CA LYS A 314 16.37 30.60 15.16
C LYS A 314 16.22 29.48 14.12
N ILE A 315 15.38 28.47 14.35
CA ILE A 315 15.02 27.50 13.31
C ILE A 315 13.75 27.94 12.57
N SER A 316 12.74 28.45 13.29
CA SER A 316 11.61 29.19 12.70
C SER A 316 12.06 30.46 11.98
N ASP A 317 12.99 31.23 12.58
CA ASP A 317 13.24 32.62 12.18
C ASP A 317 14.44 32.79 11.21
N LYS A 318 15.27 31.76 11.00
CA LYS A 318 16.28 31.76 9.91
C LYS A 318 15.78 31.08 8.63
N LEU A 319 14.70 30.32 8.71
CA LEU A 319 13.91 30.01 7.52
C LEU A 319 13.07 31.25 7.21
N ASN A 320 13.39 31.96 6.12
CA ASN A 320 12.54 33.03 5.59
C ASN A 320 11.24 32.44 5.01
N ILE A 321 10.39 31.90 5.87
CA ILE A 321 8.97 31.67 5.64
C ILE A 321 8.25 32.80 6.40
N SER A 322 8.56 34.03 6.01
CA SER A 322 7.89 35.22 6.51
C SER A 322 6.43 35.19 6.07
N ASN A 323 5.51 35.06 7.04
CA ASN A 323 4.08 35.37 6.98
C ASN A 323 3.53 35.70 5.58
N GLN A 324 3.37 34.66 4.77
CA GLN A 324 2.56 34.68 3.56
C GLN A 324 1.58 33.52 3.66
N GLU A 325 0.40 33.84 4.23
CA GLU A 325 -0.85 33.09 3.99
C GLU A 325 -1.37 33.34 2.56
N ILE A 326 -0.62 34.10 1.76
CA ILE A 326 -0.65 34.07 0.29
C ILE A 326 -0.13 32.69 -0.15
N SER A 327 -1.10 31.78 -0.28
CA SER A 327 -1.11 30.56 -1.09
C SER A 327 0.01 29.52 -0.88
N LYS A 328 -0.24 28.61 0.07
CA LYS A 328 0.38 27.28 0.07
C LYS A 328 0.01 26.48 -1.19
N GLN A 329 -1.23 26.66 -1.67
CA GLN A 329 -1.78 26.13 -2.92
C GLN A 329 -0.86 26.47 -4.10
N ASP A 330 -0.68 27.77 -4.43
CA ASP A 330 0.14 28.23 -5.56
C ASP A 330 1.56 27.66 -5.57
N LYS A 331 2.20 27.40 -4.42
CA LYS A 331 3.55 26.81 -4.43
C LYS A 331 3.55 25.33 -4.80
N ILE A 332 2.58 24.56 -4.31
CA ILE A 332 2.42 23.14 -4.64
C ILE A 332 1.92 23.00 -6.09
N GLU A 333 1.00 23.87 -6.50
CA GLU A 333 0.49 23.94 -7.87
C GLU A 333 1.59 24.37 -8.84
N ASN A 334 2.28 25.50 -8.65
CA ASN A 334 3.38 25.92 -9.54
C ASN A 334 4.52 24.90 -9.68
N HIS A 335 4.67 23.95 -8.75
CA HIS A 335 5.62 22.84 -8.89
C HIS A 335 5.17 21.72 -9.85
N ARG A 336 3.88 21.62 -10.19
CA ARG A 336 3.31 20.64 -11.13
C ARG A 336 2.57 21.27 -12.33
N THR A 337 2.07 22.49 -12.22
CA THR A 337 1.38 23.23 -13.30
C THR A 337 2.34 23.80 -14.35
N SER A 338 3.65 23.77 -14.10
CA SER A 338 4.64 23.78 -15.16
C SER A 338 4.51 22.49 -15.97
N SER A 339 3.54 22.46 -16.89
CA SER A 339 3.43 21.40 -17.90
C SER A 339 4.82 21.14 -18.49
N PRO A 340 5.27 19.89 -18.63
CA PRO A 340 6.55 19.56 -19.28
C PRO A 340 6.56 19.91 -20.79
N VAL A 341 5.50 20.57 -21.25
CA VAL A 341 5.18 20.91 -22.62
C VAL A 341 5.54 22.37 -22.84
N SER A 342 6.74 22.62 -23.36
CA SER A 342 7.09 23.90 -23.97
C SER A 342 6.13 24.18 -25.14
N ASP A 343 5.85 25.46 -25.43
CA ASP A 343 4.94 25.97 -26.48
C ASP A 343 5.32 25.59 -27.94
N THR A 344 6.14 24.56 -28.15
CA THR A 344 6.73 24.16 -29.43
C THR A 344 6.59 22.66 -29.73
N ILE A 345 5.72 21.92 -29.04
CA ILE A 345 5.49 20.49 -29.27
C ILE A 345 4.38 20.26 -30.30
N ASP A 346 4.63 19.39 -31.28
CA ASP A 346 3.62 18.96 -32.26
C ASP A 346 2.40 18.34 -31.58
N GLU A 347 1.19 18.72 -32.01
CA GLU A 347 -0.07 18.16 -31.48
C GLU A 347 -0.12 16.63 -31.53
N GLU A 348 0.49 16.01 -32.54
CA GLU A 348 0.54 14.55 -32.66
C GLU A 348 1.35 13.90 -31.52
N LEU A 349 2.43 14.54 -31.07
CA LEU A 349 3.22 14.07 -29.93
C LEU A 349 2.48 14.32 -28.62
N TYR A 350 1.83 15.48 -28.45
CA TYR A 350 1.00 15.78 -27.29
C TYR A 350 -0.11 14.74 -27.10
N ASN A 351 -0.86 14.41 -28.16
CA ASN A 351 -1.91 13.40 -28.14
C ASN A 351 -1.38 11.99 -27.79
N LYS A 352 -0.15 11.64 -28.20
CA LYS A 352 0.50 10.38 -27.83
C LYS A 352 0.92 10.35 -26.35
N ILE A 353 1.44 11.47 -25.83
CA ILE A 353 1.80 11.62 -24.41
C ILE A 353 0.54 11.54 -23.53
N ASP A 354 -0.53 12.26 -23.88
CA ASP A 354 -1.82 12.22 -23.19
C ASP A 354 -2.43 10.81 -23.15
N SER A 355 -2.44 10.10 -24.30
CA SER A 355 -2.87 8.70 -24.38
C SER A 355 -2.02 7.77 -23.51
N LEU A 356 -0.70 7.97 -23.49
CA LEU A 356 0.22 7.21 -22.65
C LEU A 356 -0.03 7.47 -21.15
N MET A 357 -0.25 8.73 -20.75
CA MET A 357 -0.59 9.11 -19.37
C MET A 357 -1.90 8.45 -18.92
N LYS A 358 -2.96 8.56 -19.73
CA LYS A 358 -4.26 7.92 -19.46
C LYS A 358 -4.14 6.40 -19.27
N SER A 359 -3.21 5.75 -19.99
CA SER A 359 -3.00 4.30 -19.88
C SER A 359 -2.34 3.84 -18.56
N PHE A 360 -1.81 4.76 -17.73
CA PHE A 360 -1.36 4.44 -16.36
C PHE A 360 -2.48 4.48 -15.31
N LEU A 361 -3.65 5.02 -15.63
CA LEU A 361 -4.78 5.14 -14.70
C LEU A 361 -5.66 3.88 -14.74
N LEU A 362 -6.30 3.57 -13.61
CA LEU A 362 -7.39 2.60 -13.59
C LEU A 362 -8.58 3.15 -14.37
N ARG A 363 -9.20 2.32 -15.21
CA ARG A 363 -10.26 2.78 -16.14
C ARG A 363 -11.47 3.38 -15.41
N CYS A 364 -11.82 2.90 -14.22
CA CYS A 364 -12.87 3.51 -13.39
C CYS A 364 -12.55 4.97 -13.01
N VAL A 365 -11.30 5.27 -12.65
CA VAL A 365 -10.84 6.63 -12.33
C VAL A 365 -10.87 7.50 -13.58
N TYR A 366 -10.26 7.03 -14.66
CA TYR A 366 -10.23 7.74 -15.95
C TYR A 366 -11.64 8.11 -16.44
N GLN A 367 -12.61 7.20 -16.30
CA GLN A 367 -14.01 7.43 -16.71
C GLN A 367 -14.74 8.51 -15.90
N HIS A 368 -14.35 8.75 -14.64
CA HIS A 368 -14.96 9.85 -13.85
C HIS A 368 -14.35 11.19 -14.26
N ILE A 369 -13.01 11.25 -14.42
CA ILE A 369 -12.30 12.44 -14.92
C ILE A 369 -12.81 12.84 -16.31
N GLU A 370 -12.92 11.89 -17.25
CA GLU A 370 -13.42 12.12 -18.61
C GLU A 370 -14.86 12.66 -18.65
N ARG A 371 -15.66 12.39 -17.61
CA ARG A 371 -17.04 12.85 -17.46
C ARG A 371 -17.21 14.06 -16.54
N GLN A 372 -16.11 14.62 -16.02
CA GLN A 372 -16.14 15.71 -15.02
C GLN A 372 -17.01 15.35 -13.79
N GLN A 373 -16.96 14.08 -13.36
CA GLN A 373 -17.65 13.62 -12.15
C GLN A 373 -16.67 13.64 -10.97
N SER A 374 -17.14 14.08 -9.79
CA SER A 374 -16.34 14.06 -8.55
C SER A 374 -15.74 12.66 -8.31
N LEU A 375 -14.45 12.64 -7.96
CA LEU A 375 -13.74 11.41 -7.61
C LEU A 375 -14.22 10.83 -6.28
N GLU A 376 -14.99 11.58 -5.48
CA GLU A 376 -15.61 11.10 -4.25
C GLU A 376 -16.67 10.03 -4.51
N TYR A 377 -17.32 10.02 -5.68
CA TYR A 377 -18.24 8.94 -6.08
C TYR A 377 -17.55 7.57 -6.26
N LEU A 378 -16.21 7.54 -6.30
CA LEU A 378 -15.43 6.30 -6.28
C LEU A 378 -15.13 5.79 -4.86
N SER A 379 -15.43 6.58 -3.82
CA SER A 379 -15.24 6.25 -2.41
C SER A 379 -16.43 5.46 -1.85
N GLU A 380 -16.24 4.16 -1.62
CA GLU A 380 -17.27 3.27 -1.05
C GLU A 380 -16.66 2.22 -0.11
N LEU A 381 -17.39 1.86 0.95
CA LEU A 381 -17.17 0.61 1.68
C LEU A 381 -17.82 -0.54 0.89
N ARG A 382 -17.03 -1.26 0.10
CA ARG A 382 -17.52 -2.39 -0.71
C ARG A 382 -16.94 -3.72 -0.24
N ARG A 383 -17.76 -4.77 -0.33
CA ARG A 383 -17.29 -6.16 -0.26
C ARG A 383 -16.60 -6.57 -1.55
N VAL A 384 -15.28 -6.67 -1.54
CA VAL A 384 -14.45 -7.12 -2.67
C VAL A 384 -13.76 -8.46 -2.36
N THR A 385 -13.27 -9.15 -3.39
CA THR A 385 -12.35 -10.28 -3.22
C THR A 385 -10.96 -9.89 -3.70
N ILE A 386 -10.00 -9.90 -2.79
CA ILE A 386 -8.59 -9.61 -3.07
C ILE A 386 -7.86 -10.93 -3.32
N THR A 387 -7.09 -10.96 -4.41
CA THR A 387 -6.14 -12.03 -4.75
C THR A 387 -4.74 -11.41 -4.76
N PHE A 388 -3.91 -11.79 -3.78
CA PHE A 388 -2.51 -11.38 -3.69
C PHE A 388 -1.63 -12.52 -4.18
N ILE A 389 -0.73 -12.22 -5.11
CA ILE A 389 0.16 -13.20 -5.75
C ILE A 389 1.59 -12.79 -5.42
N ASN A 390 2.32 -13.62 -4.67
CA ASN A 390 3.75 -13.45 -4.46
C ASN A 390 4.54 -14.52 -5.25
N LEU A 391 5.51 -14.07 -6.04
CA LEU A 391 6.36 -14.90 -6.88
C LEU A 391 7.81 -14.81 -6.38
N ASP A 392 8.26 -15.88 -5.73
CA ASP A 392 9.65 -16.06 -5.32
C ASP A 392 10.49 -16.50 -6.53
N ILE A 393 11.65 -15.88 -6.71
CA ILE A 393 12.45 -15.96 -7.94
C ILE A 393 13.90 -16.20 -7.58
N SER A 394 14.55 -17.13 -8.29
CA SER A 394 15.95 -17.47 -8.06
C SER A 394 16.85 -16.26 -8.35
N ASN A 395 17.34 -15.61 -7.30
CA ASN A 395 18.23 -14.45 -7.37
C ASN A 395 19.45 -14.66 -8.30
N GLU A 396 19.91 -15.90 -8.46
CA GLU A 396 21.04 -16.25 -9.34
C GLU A 396 20.71 -16.27 -10.85
N ARG A 397 19.43 -16.35 -11.25
CA ARG A 397 19.04 -16.58 -12.66
C ARG A 397 18.52 -15.35 -13.38
N CYS A 398 17.95 -14.39 -12.66
CA CYS A 398 17.63 -13.08 -13.20
C CYS A 398 18.87 -12.17 -13.12
N THR A 399 19.86 -12.40 -13.99
CA THR A 399 20.90 -11.40 -14.26
C THR A 399 20.23 -10.05 -14.57
N ASN A 400 20.74 -8.98 -13.97
CA ASN A 400 20.08 -7.67 -13.93
C ASN A 400 19.56 -7.18 -15.29
N ASN A 401 20.25 -7.52 -16.38
CA ASN A 401 19.93 -7.12 -17.76
C ASN A 401 18.57 -7.62 -18.28
N ASN A 402 18.00 -8.70 -17.74
CA ASN A 402 16.74 -9.28 -18.22
C ASN A 402 15.54 -9.02 -17.30
N LEU A 403 15.71 -8.24 -16.23
CA LEU A 403 14.65 -8.00 -15.24
C LEU A 403 13.38 -7.45 -15.89
N CYS A 404 13.49 -6.33 -16.63
CA CYS A 404 12.32 -5.66 -17.21
C CYS A 404 11.52 -6.57 -18.16
N GLN A 405 12.20 -7.37 -19.01
CA GLN A 405 11.55 -8.32 -19.92
C GLN A 405 10.84 -9.47 -19.17
N ASN A 406 11.45 -9.99 -18.11
CA ASN A 406 10.84 -11.06 -17.32
C ASN A 406 9.62 -10.55 -16.53
N VAL A 407 9.70 -9.33 -15.97
CA VAL A 407 8.58 -8.66 -15.29
C VAL A 407 7.45 -8.39 -16.28
N GLN A 408 7.74 -7.83 -17.46
CA GLN A 408 6.77 -7.61 -18.55
C GLN A 408 6.01 -8.89 -18.91
N LYS A 409 6.73 -10.00 -19.13
CA LYS A 409 6.11 -11.29 -19.49
C LYS A 409 5.16 -11.78 -18.40
N VAL A 410 5.55 -11.71 -17.13
CA VAL A 410 4.72 -12.13 -15.99
C VAL A 410 3.51 -11.19 -15.82
N PHE A 411 3.72 -9.88 -15.95
CA PHE A 411 2.68 -8.87 -15.82
C PHE A 411 1.57 -9.07 -16.86
N ILE A 412 1.90 -9.22 -18.15
CA ILE A 412 0.91 -9.49 -19.20
C ILE A 412 0.09 -10.75 -18.87
N GLN A 413 0.75 -11.82 -18.44
CA GLN A 413 0.06 -13.08 -18.13
C GLN A 413 -0.91 -12.97 -16.95
N ILE A 414 -0.52 -12.26 -15.89
CA ILE A 414 -1.39 -12.00 -14.73
C ILE A 414 -2.52 -11.06 -15.11
N TYR A 415 -2.24 -10.00 -15.88
CA TYR A 415 -3.21 -9.03 -16.36
C TYR A 415 -4.32 -9.69 -17.20
N GLU A 416 -3.95 -10.43 -18.26
CA GLU A 416 -4.92 -11.08 -19.15
C GLU A 416 -5.77 -12.13 -18.42
N LEU A 417 -5.17 -12.94 -17.54
CA LEU A 417 -5.91 -13.92 -16.74
C LEU A 417 -6.85 -13.26 -15.72
N THR A 418 -6.48 -12.11 -15.17
CA THR A 418 -7.29 -11.35 -14.22
C THR A 418 -8.48 -10.69 -14.94
N LYS A 419 -8.19 -10.01 -16.07
CA LYS A 419 -9.18 -9.37 -16.94
C LYS A 419 -10.21 -10.36 -17.51
N MET A 420 -9.76 -11.53 -17.98
CA MET A 420 -10.63 -12.61 -18.45
C MET A 420 -11.64 -13.09 -17.40
N MET A 421 -11.27 -13.00 -16.11
CA MET A 421 -12.11 -13.40 -14.98
C MET A 421 -12.91 -12.24 -14.38
N GLY A 422 -12.91 -11.06 -15.02
CA GLY A 422 -13.61 -9.85 -14.57
C GLY A 422 -12.94 -9.10 -13.41
N GLY A 423 -11.72 -9.47 -13.03
CA GLY A 423 -10.95 -8.76 -12.02
C GLY A 423 -10.10 -7.63 -12.60
N VAL A 424 -9.50 -6.84 -11.71
CA VAL A 424 -8.56 -5.76 -12.05
C VAL A 424 -7.22 -6.00 -11.36
N LEU A 425 -6.12 -5.96 -12.11
CA LEU A 425 -4.77 -5.88 -11.54
C LEU A 425 -4.52 -4.42 -11.12
N THR A 426 -4.48 -4.14 -9.82
CA THR A 426 -4.40 -2.76 -9.31
C THR A 426 -2.97 -2.31 -9.04
N LYS A 427 -2.14 -3.16 -8.41
CA LYS A 427 -0.75 -2.81 -8.07
C LYS A 427 0.19 -4.00 -8.30
N ALA A 428 1.33 -3.76 -8.91
CA ALA A 428 2.48 -4.68 -8.94
C ALA A 428 3.69 -4.00 -8.27
N LEU A 429 4.39 -4.75 -7.43
CA LEU A 429 5.47 -4.30 -6.53
C LEU A 429 6.61 -5.34 -6.53
N LEU A 430 7.85 -4.89 -6.47
CA LEU A 430 9.04 -5.74 -6.47
C LEU A 430 9.71 -5.66 -5.09
N PHE A 431 9.35 -6.58 -4.20
CA PHE A 431 9.86 -6.65 -2.82
C PHE A 431 10.94 -7.73 -2.66
N ASP A 432 11.64 -7.68 -1.52
CA ASP A 432 12.83 -8.47 -1.20
C ASP A 432 12.56 -9.99 -1.14
N LYS A 433 11.30 -10.37 -0.86
CA LYS A 433 10.83 -11.77 -0.76
C LYS A 433 10.03 -12.22 -2.00
N GLY A 434 10.08 -11.45 -3.09
CA GLY A 434 9.44 -11.81 -4.37
C GLY A 434 8.64 -10.69 -5.02
N TRP A 435 8.15 -10.98 -6.23
CA TRP A 435 7.32 -10.07 -7.00
C TRP A 435 5.86 -10.21 -6.57
N SER A 436 5.30 -9.12 -6.05
CA SER A 436 3.95 -9.08 -5.48
C SER A 436 2.97 -8.39 -6.41
N PHE A 437 1.84 -9.04 -6.70
CA PHE A 437 0.76 -8.51 -7.54
C PHE A 437 -0.56 -8.54 -6.76
N LEU A 438 -1.30 -7.43 -6.81
CA LEU A 438 -2.58 -7.24 -6.15
C LEU A 438 -3.69 -7.20 -7.20
N CYS A 439 -4.49 -8.25 -7.27
CA CYS A 439 -5.69 -8.31 -8.10
C CYS A 439 -6.94 -8.15 -7.21
N VAL A 440 -7.94 -7.41 -7.69
CA VAL A 440 -9.19 -7.15 -6.96
C VAL A 440 -10.38 -7.45 -7.85
N PHE A 441 -11.35 -8.20 -7.31
CA PHE A 441 -12.60 -8.56 -7.95
C PHE A 441 -13.76 -7.87 -7.20
N GLY A 442 -14.71 -7.31 -7.95
CA GLY A 442 -15.85 -6.57 -7.37
C GLY A 442 -15.72 -5.04 -7.34
N LEU A 443 -14.65 -4.44 -7.86
CA LEU A 443 -14.47 -2.97 -7.91
C LEU A 443 -15.63 -2.24 -8.67
N PRO A 444 -15.79 -0.91 -8.49
CA PRO A 444 -16.69 -0.09 -9.30
C PRO A 444 -16.56 -0.37 -10.81
N GLY A 445 -17.67 -0.72 -11.47
CA GLY A 445 -17.69 -1.10 -12.88
C GLY A 445 -17.22 -2.53 -13.22
N TYR A 446 -16.67 -3.29 -12.25
CA TYR A 446 -16.09 -4.63 -12.45
C TYR A 446 -16.82 -5.76 -11.70
N LYS A 447 -17.90 -5.45 -10.98
CA LYS A 447 -18.66 -6.44 -10.20
C LYS A 447 -19.33 -7.49 -11.09
N GLN A 448 -18.99 -8.76 -10.88
CA GLN A 448 -19.60 -9.91 -11.55
C GLN A 448 -20.51 -10.69 -10.59
N GLY A 449 -21.29 -11.63 -11.13
CA GLY A 449 -22.26 -12.40 -10.34
C GLY A 449 -21.62 -13.27 -9.23
N ASP A 450 -20.41 -13.79 -9.44
CA ASP A 450 -19.65 -14.56 -8.45
C ASP A 450 -18.15 -14.20 -8.49
N ASP A 451 -17.85 -13.00 -8.01
CA ASP A 451 -16.48 -12.48 -7.86
C ASP A 451 -15.58 -13.41 -7.03
N THR A 452 -16.14 -14.17 -6.09
CA THR A 452 -15.37 -15.06 -5.21
C THR A 452 -14.92 -16.33 -5.94
N ALA A 453 -15.82 -17.00 -6.65
CA ALA A 453 -15.44 -18.14 -7.49
C ALA A 453 -14.56 -17.72 -8.67
N ASN A 454 -14.77 -16.52 -9.22
CA ASN A 454 -13.91 -15.98 -10.28
C ASN A 454 -12.48 -15.71 -9.79
N ALA A 455 -12.32 -15.11 -8.60
CA ALA A 455 -11.02 -14.92 -7.97
C ALA A 455 -10.28 -16.25 -7.72
N LEU A 456 -10.97 -17.27 -7.19
CA LEU A 456 -10.39 -18.60 -6.94
C LEU A 456 -9.99 -19.32 -8.24
N LYS A 457 -10.82 -19.27 -9.29
CA LYS A 457 -10.47 -19.80 -10.62
C LYS A 457 -9.26 -19.07 -11.20
N CYS A 458 -9.24 -17.73 -11.12
CA CYS A 458 -8.12 -16.91 -11.58
C CYS A 458 -6.82 -17.28 -10.86
N ALA A 459 -6.84 -17.39 -9.52
CA ALA A 459 -5.70 -17.83 -8.71
C ALA A 459 -5.18 -19.20 -9.17
N GLN A 460 -6.05 -20.17 -9.37
CA GLN A 460 -5.67 -21.50 -9.87
C GLN A 460 -5.06 -21.45 -11.29
N MET A 461 -5.61 -20.63 -12.18
CA MET A 461 -5.09 -20.44 -13.54
C MET A 461 -3.73 -19.75 -13.54
N ILE A 462 -3.53 -18.71 -12.73
CA ILE A 462 -2.26 -18.00 -12.57
C ILE A 462 -1.19 -18.94 -12.02
N HIS A 463 -1.46 -19.62 -10.89
CA HIS A 463 -0.52 -20.59 -10.31
C HIS A 463 -0.11 -21.68 -11.32
N SER A 464 -1.08 -22.22 -12.05
CA SER A 464 -0.85 -23.23 -13.10
C SER A 464 -0.04 -22.70 -14.29
N THR A 465 -0.21 -21.42 -14.64
CA THR A 465 0.46 -20.78 -15.78
C THR A 465 1.90 -20.41 -15.42
N MET A 466 2.11 -19.77 -14.26
CA MET A 466 3.43 -19.42 -13.74
C MET A 466 4.34 -20.65 -13.64
N HIS A 467 3.86 -21.74 -13.01
CA HIS A 467 4.61 -22.99 -12.87
C HIS A 467 4.94 -23.65 -14.24
N LYS A 468 4.11 -23.47 -15.27
CA LYS A 468 4.34 -24.06 -16.60
C LYS A 468 5.25 -23.21 -17.49
N GLN A 469 5.11 -21.88 -17.45
CA GLN A 469 5.68 -20.98 -18.46
C GLN A 469 6.89 -20.17 -17.97
N CYS A 470 7.13 -20.10 -16.65
CA CYS A 470 8.15 -19.25 -16.05
C CYS A 470 9.08 -20.08 -15.13
N LYS A 471 10.03 -20.79 -15.75
CA LYS A 471 11.04 -21.66 -15.07
C LYS A 471 12.03 -20.93 -14.13
N PHE A 472 11.92 -19.60 -14.02
CA PHE A 472 12.73 -18.77 -13.11
C PHE A 472 11.97 -18.40 -11.82
N ILE A 473 10.67 -18.74 -11.73
CA ILE A 473 9.88 -18.63 -10.52
C ILE A 473 10.06 -19.95 -9.76
N ASP A 474 10.63 -19.88 -8.56
CA ASP A 474 10.89 -21.05 -7.73
C ASP A 474 9.65 -21.41 -6.91
N LYS A 475 8.89 -20.41 -6.46
CA LYS A 475 7.64 -20.59 -5.70
C LYS A 475 6.59 -19.55 -6.07
N CYS A 476 5.38 -20.00 -6.39
CA CYS A 476 4.20 -19.15 -6.55
C CYS A 476 3.30 -19.34 -5.31
N SER A 477 3.07 -18.27 -4.56
CA SER A 477 2.16 -18.25 -3.40
C SER A 477 1.00 -17.31 -3.74
N ILE A 478 -0.25 -17.76 -3.56
CA ILE A 478 -1.42 -16.94 -3.85
C ILE A 478 -2.39 -17.01 -2.68
N GLY A 479 -2.62 -15.87 -2.03
CA GLY A 479 -3.63 -15.68 -1.00
C GLY A 479 -4.89 -15.05 -1.58
N VAL A 480 -6.06 -15.58 -1.22
CA VAL A 480 -7.36 -15.03 -1.63
C VAL A 480 -8.20 -14.78 -0.38
N ALA A 481 -8.72 -13.58 -0.18
CA ALA A 481 -9.77 -13.35 0.81
C ALA A 481 -10.79 -12.28 0.37
N THR A 482 -12.02 -12.52 0.80
CA THR A 482 -13.16 -11.63 0.60
C THR A 482 -13.48 -10.89 1.89
N GLY A 483 -13.82 -9.61 1.81
CA GLY A 483 -14.23 -8.81 2.96
C GLY A 483 -14.70 -7.42 2.56
N LEU A 484 -15.27 -6.69 3.52
CA LEU A 484 -15.51 -5.26 3.37
C LEU A 484 -14.16 -4.53 3.35
N THR A 485 -14.01 -3.61 2.40
CA THR A 485 -12.83 -2.74 2.26
C THR A 485 -13.28 -1.35 1.87
N TYR A 486 -12.55 -0.35 2.33
CA TYR A 486 -12.62 0.99 1.76
C TYR A 486 -11.94 0.96 0.39
N CYS A 487 -12.64 1.44 -0.63
CA CYS A 487 -12.15 1.63 -1.98
C CYS A 487 -12.42 3.08 -2.34
N GLY A 488 -11.40 3.87 -2.66
CA GLY A 488 -11.57 5.31 -2.93
C GLY A 488 -10.29 5.98 -3.43
N VAL A 489 -10.39 7.24 -3.83
CA VAL A 489 -9.22 8.08 -4.16
C VAL A 489 -8.67 8.68 -2.87
N VAL A 490 -7.36 8.54 -2.66
CA VAL A 490 -6.66 8.98 -1.45
C VAL A 490 -5.44 9.83 -1.81
N GLY A 491 -5.23 10.94 -1.10
CA GLY A 491 -4.06 11.81 -1.25
C GLY A 491 -4.41 13.30 -1.10
N HIS A 492 -3.63 14.15 -1.77
CA HIS A 492 -3.85 15.60 -1.92
C HIS A 492 -4.33 15.89 -3.35
N VAL A 493 -4.96 17.03 -3.60
CA VAL A 493 -5.46 17.45 -4.93
C VAL A 493 -4.39 17.34 -6.02
N ALA A 494 -3.18 17.87 -5.76
CA ALA A 494 -2.05 17.78 -6.67
C ALA A 494 -1.45 16.36 -6.84
N ARG A 495 -1.77 15.40 -5.96
CA ARG A 495 -1.22 14.03 -5.98
C ARG A 495 -2.05 13.03 -5.16
N CYS A 496 -2.80 12.18 -5.84
CA CYS A 496 -3.70 11.18 -5.24
C CYS A 496 -3.73 9.85 -6.02
N GLU A 497 -4.12 8.74 -5.41
CA GLU A 497 -4.18 7.42 -6.07
C GLU A 497 -5.36 6.58 -5.57
N TYR A 498 -6.10 5.98 -6.50
CA TYR A 498 -7.17 5.04 -6.16
C TYR A 498 -6.61 3.81 -5.42
N THR A 499 -7.08 3.60 -4.20
CA THR A 499 -6.50 2.66 -3.26
C THR A 499 -7.57 1.85 -2.55
N VAL A 500 -7.24 0.58 -2.26
CA VAL A 500 -8.10 -0.35 -1.51
C VAL A 500 -7.45 -0.60 -0.14
N ILE A 501 -8.17 -0.28 0.92
CA ILE A 501 -7.73 -0.32 2.32
C ILE A 501 -8.65 -1.23 3.13
N GLY A 502 -8.08 -2.04 4.02
CA GLY A 502 -8.84 -2.84 4.97
C GLY A 502 -8.08 -4.05 5.51
N ARG A 503 -8.51 -4.56 6.67
CA ARG A 503 -7.87 -5.65 7.44
C ARG A 503 -7.49 -6.87 6.61
N LYS A 504 -8.30 -7.23 5.60
CA LYS A 504 -8.06 -8.39 4.75
C LYS A 504 -6.79 -8.25 3.90
N LYS A 505 -6.40 -7.05 3.49
CA LYS A 505 -5.15 -6.83 2.75
C LYS A 505 -3.92 -7.23 3.59
N HIS A 506 -3.81 -6.70 4.81
CA HIS A 506 -2.80 -7.11 5.79
C HIS A 506 -2.84 -8.61 6.07
N THR A 507 -4.05 -9.15 6.30
CA THR A 507 -4.22 -10.59 6.56
C THR A 507 -3.74 -11.46 5.39
N ILE A 508 -4.01 -11.06 4.14
CA ILE A 508 -3.59 -11.80 2.94
C ILE A 508 -2.07 -11.69 2.71
N ILE A 509 -1.43 -10.54 2.97
CA ILE A 509 0.04 -10.39 2.84
C ILE A 509 0.78 -11.38 3.76
N HIS A 510 0.16 -11.78 4.88
CA HIS A 510 0.68 -12.80 5.81
C HIS A 510 0.29 -14.25 5.49
N ILE A 511 -0.55 -14.53 4.48
CA ILE A 511 -1.04 -15.88 4.09
C ILE A 511 -0.24 -16.45 2.91
#